data_AF-A0A836CDV9-F1
#
_entry.id   AF-A0A836CDV9-F1
#
_cell.length_a   1.000
_cell.length_b   1.000
_cell.length_c   1.000
_cell.angle_alpha   90.00
_cell.angle_beta   90.00
_cell.angle_gamma   90.00
#
_symmetry.space_group_name_H-M   'P 1'
#
loop_
_entity.id
_entity.type
_entity.pdbx_description
1 polymer ?
#
loop_
_entity_poly.entity_id
_entity_poly.type
_entity_poly.pdbx_seq_one_letter_code
_entity_poly.pdbx_strand_id
1 'polypeptide(L)'
;MRYTLPDGRCLEVMESVHMADGLGGEVWEGARYLCKHLEQLSHEGKLQGTRVLEVGGGTGLCSLVAAALGAKLVVVTDEFPDLLLKNVASFLDMRAPDDNHCSAGELVAEGLTW
;
A
#
# COMPACT_ATOMS: atom_id res chain seq x y z
N MET A 1 1.74 -10.10 7.80
CA MET A 1 0.27 -10.16 7.69
C MET A 1 -0.23 -10.39 6.27
N ARG A 2 -1.36 -11.12 6.13
CA ARG A 2 -2.16 -11.18 4.89
C ARG A 2 -3.36 -10.23 4.97
N TYR A 3 -3.61 -9.45 3.91
CA TYR A 3 -4.81 -8.63 3.72
C TYR A 3 -5.56 -9.07 2.46
N THR A 4 -6.87 -9.31 2.56
CA THR A 4 -7.69 -9.79 1.44
C THR A 4 -8.61 -8.68 0.95
N LEU A 5 -8.51 -8.34 -0.34
CA LEU A 5 -9.34 -7.36 -1.02
C LEU A 5 -10.74 -7.94 -1.34
N PRO A 6 -11.75 -7.09 -1.61
CA PRO A 6 -13.12 -7.55 -1.91
C PRO A 6 -13.22 -8.48 -3.12
N ASP A 7 -12.29 -8.39 -4.07
CA ASP A 7 -12.22 -9.24 -5.27
C ASP A 7 -11.46 -10.55 -5.06
N GLY A 8 -11.04 -10.84 -3.83
CA GLY A 8 -10.33 -12.07 -3.47
C GLY A 8 -8.80 -12.00 -3.64
N ARG A 9 -8.26 -10.95 -4.27
CA ARG A 9 -6.80 -10.75 -4.31
C ARG A 9 -6.25 -10.59 -2.90
N CYS A 10 -5.08 -11.15 -2.65
CA CYS A 10 -4.44 -11.14 -1.35
C CYS A 10 -3.13 -10.35 -1.43
N LEU A 11 -2.96 -9.40 -0.52
CA LEU A 11 -1.74 -8.63 -0.33
C LEU A 11 -0.99 -9.22 0.87
N GLU A 12 0.26 -9.59 0.66
CA GLU A 12 1.15 -10.02 1.73
C GLU A 12 2.02 -8.83 2.15
N VAL A 13 1.94 -8.47 3.43
CA VAL A 13 2.66 -7.35 4.05
C VAL A 13 3.56 -7.89 5.13
N MET A 14 4.86 -7.65 5.04
CA MET A 14 5.79 -8.03 6.10
C MET A 14 5.66 -7.08 7.27
N GLU A 15 5.70 -7.65 8.47
CA GLU A 15 5.76 -6.93 9.74
C GLU A 15 7.05 -7.35 10.44
N SER A 16 7.82 -6.37 10.91
CA SER A 16 9.05 -6.60 11.65
C SER A 16 9.42 -5.36 12.47
N VAL A 17 9.20 -5.44 13.77
CA VAL A 17 9.63 -4.41 14.75
C VAL A 17 11.14 -4.18 14.78
N HIS A 18 11.95 -5.12 14.27
CA HIS A 18 13.41 -5.01 14.21
C HIS A 18 13.92 -4.31 12.95
N MET A 19 13.10 -4.23 11.90
CA MET A 19 13.44 -3.61 10.61
C MET A 19 12.84 -2.20 10.48
N ALA A 20 12.29 -1.68 11.57
CA ALA A 20 11.79 -0.33 11.75
C ALA A 20 12.29 0.19 13.11
N ASP A 21 12.07 1.46 13.41
CA ASP A 21 12.35 2.12 14.70
C ASP A 21 11.51 1.60 15.89
N GLY A 22 10.91 0.41 15.76
CA GLY A 22 10.01 -0.19 16.73
C GLY A 22 8.54 0.16 16.54
N LEU A 23 8.18 1.22 15.79
CA LEU A 23 6.78 1.65 15.62
C LEU A 23 6.27 1.47 14.17
N GLY A 24 7.12 1.69 13.16
CA GLY A 24 6.76 1.51 11.75
C GLY A 24 6.67 0.05 11.28
N GLY A 25 7.04 -0.90 12.15
CA GLY A 25 7.24 -2.30 11.82
C GLY A 25 5.97 -3.16 11.81
N GLU A 26 4.85 -2.65 12.32
CA GLU A 26 3.62 -3.43 12.51
C GLU A 26 2.43 -2.77 11.79
N VAL A 27 1.44 -3.57 11.42
CA VAL A 27 0.16 -3.04 10.94
C VAL A 27 -0.70 -2.65 12.12
N TRP A 28 -0.93 -1.36 12.27
CA TRP A 28 -1.83 -0.82 13.27
C TRP A 28 -3.31 -1.00 12.88
N GLU A 29 -4.19 -1.15 13.87
CA GLU A 29 -5.63 -1.29 13.61
C GLU A 29 -6.22 -0.13 12.80
N GLY A 30 -5.71 1.09 13.00
CA GLY A 30 -6.11 2.25 12.20
C GLY A 30 -5.88 2.06 10.69
N ALA A 31 -4.79 1.40 10.30
CA ALA A 31 -4.51 1.09 8.90
C ALA A 31 -5.55 0.12 8.32
N ARG A 32 -6.00 -0.88 9.12
CA ARG A 32 -7.05 -1.81 8.70
C ARG A 32 -8.38 -1.10 8.46
N TYR A 33 -8.77 -0.18 9.35
CA TYR A 33 -9.99 0.62 9.16
C TYR A 33 -9.89 1.52 7.93
N LEU A 34 -8.73 2.17 7.71
CA LEU A 34 -8.52 2.99 6.52
C LEU A 34 -8.59 2.15 5.24
N CYS A 35 -8.04 0.95 5.22
CA CYS A 35 -8.16 0.04 4.07
C CYS A 35 -9.62 -0.30 3.75
N LYS A 36 -10.46 -0.53 4.77
CA LYS A 36 -11.91 -0.74 4.57
C LYS A 36 -12.60 0.50 4.02
N HIS A 37 -12.18 1.69 4.42
CA HIS A 37 -12.69 2.93 3.83
C HIS A 37 -12.24 3.10 2.37
N LEU A 38 -10.99 2.76 2.04
CA LEU A 38 -10.48 2.79 0.66
C LEU A 38 -11.24 1.81 -0.25
N GLU A 39 -11.57 0.61 0.26
CA GLU A 39 -12.45 -0.34 -0.45
C GLU A 39 -13.81 0.27 -0.78
N GLN A 40 -14.41 0.99 0.17
CA GLN A 40 -15.67 1.71 -0.07
C GLN A 40 -15.50 2.81 -1.13
N LEU A 41 -14.44 3.63 -1.04
CA LEU A 41 -14.16 4.68 -2.03
C LEU A 41 -13.93 4.09 -3.44
N SER A 42 -13.27 2.93 -3.52
CA SER A 42 -13.09 2.19 -4.76
C SER A 42 -14.41 1.70 -5.33
N HIS A 43 -15.27 1.12 -4.49
CA HIS A 43 -16.60 0.67 -4.89
C HIS A 43 -17.48 1.83 -5.40
N GLU A 44 -17.34 3.01 -4.79
CA GLU A 44 -18.00 4.25 -5.24
C GLU A 44 -17.35 4.89 -6.48
N GLY A 45 -16.28 4.29 -7.03
CA GLY A 45 -15.54 4.79 -8.19
C GLY A 45 -14.70 6.04 -7.92
N LYS A 46 -14.54 6.44 -6.65
CA LYS A 46 -13.84 7.66 -6.23
C LYS A 46 -12.33 7.52 -6.13
N LEU A 47 -11.83 6.28 -6.07
CA LEU A 47 -10.39 5.99 -5.98
C LEU A 47 -9.73 5.78 -7.34
N GLN A 48 -10.49 5.32 -8.34
CA GLN A 48 -9.97 5.01 -9.66
C GLN A 48 -9.34 6.26 -10.32
N GLY A 49 -8.10 6.13 -10.77
CA GLY A 49 -7.41 7.22 -11.48
C GLY A 49 -6.84 8.32 -10.59
N THR A 50 -7.00 8.23 -9.25
CA THR A 50 -6.54 9.25 -8.31
C THR A 50 -5.03 9.23 -8.09
N ARG A 51 -4.49 10.32 -7.54
CA ARG A 51 -3.10 10.41 -7.07
C ARG A 51 -3.13 10.51 -5.54
N VAL A 52 -2.45 9.60 -4.87
CA VAL A 52 -2.46 9.43 -3.40
C VAL A 52 -1.07 9.73 -2.86
N LEU A 53 -1.01 10.45 -1.74
CA LEU A 53 0.18 10.63 -0.92
C LEU A 53 -0.12 10.08 0.48
N GLU A 54 0.70 9.15 0.96
CA GLU A 54 0.66 8.65 2.33
C GLU A 54 1.90 9.14 3.10
N VAL A 55 1.67 9.72 4.28
CA VAL A 55 2.71 10.20 5.20
C VAL A 55 2.67 9.35 6.46
N GLY A 56 3.82 8.79 6.84
CA GLY A 56 3.91 7.81 7.93
C GLY A 56 3.35 6.46 7.49
N GLY A 57 3.83 5.94 6.36
CA GLY A 57 3.32 4.72 5.75
C GLY A 57 3.57 3.45 6.54
N GLY A 58 4.56 3.43 7.45
CA GLY A 58 4.96 2.27 8.22
C GLY A 58 5.23 1.06 7.33
N THR A 59 4.38 0.03 7.43
CA THR A 59 4.47 -1.17 6.58
C THR A 59 4.04 -0.94 5.12
N GLY A 60 3.33 0.15 4.84
CA GLY A 60 2.81 0.52 3.53
C GLY A 60 1.43 -0.06 3.19
N LEU A 61 0.75 -0.74 4.13
CA LEU A 61 -0.50 -1.45 3.85
C LEU A 61 -1.55 -0.59 3.11
N CYS A 62 -1.80 0.63 3.58
CA CYS A 62 -2.84 1.50 2.99
C CYS A 62 -2.47 1.91 1.55
N SER A 63 -1.21 2.26 1.30
CA SER A 63 -0.71 2.56 -0.04
C SER A 63 -0.79 1.37 -0.99
N LEU A 64 -0.46 0.17 -0.52
CA LEU A 64 -0.60 -1.06 -1.30
C LEU A 64 -2.07 -1.32 -1.67
N VAL A 65 -2.98 -1.15 -0.71
CA VAL A 65 -4.42 -1.28 -0.94
C VAL A 65 -4.92 -0.22 -1.93
N ALA A 66 -4.52 1.04 -1.78
CA ALA A 66 -4.89 2.12 -2.69
C ALA A 66 -4.43 1.84 -4.13
N ALA A 67 -3.18 1.40 -4.31
CA ALA A 67 -2.62 1.03 -5.60
C ALA A 67 -3.34 -0.17 -6.22
N ALA A 68 -3.67 -1.19 -5.41
CA ALA A 68 -4.39 -2.38 -5.87
C ALA A 68 -5.84 -2.09 -6.28
N LEU A 69 -6.46 -1.06 -5.67
CA LEU A 69 -7.83 -0.62 -5.92
C LEU A 69 -7.94 0.47 -7.01
N GLY A 70 -6.87 0.70 -7.78
CA GLY A 70 -6.94 1.51 -9.01
C GLY A 70 -6.56 2.98 -8.87
N ALA A 71 -5.93 3.39 -7.75
CA ALA A 71 -5.21 4.65 -7.73
C ALA A 71 -4.16 4.67 -8.85
N LYS A 72 -4.05 5.79 -9.58
CA LYS A 72 -3.13 5.95 -10.71
C LYS A 72 -1.69 6.19 -10.29
N LEU A 73 -1.50 6.90 -9.18
CA LEU A 73 -0.19 7.12 -8.58
C LEU A 73 -0.36 7.06 -7.06
N VAL A 74 0.49 6.31 -6.40
CA VAL A 74 0.59 6.30 -4.94
C VAL A 74 2.04 6.62 -4.58
N VAL A 75 2.23 7.68 -3.80
CA VAL A 75 3.51 8.02 -3.19
C VAL A 75 3.39 7.73 -1.71
N VAL A 76 4.23 6.86 -1.18
CA VAL A 76 4.25 6.50 0.24
C VAL A 76 5.56 6.94 0.86
N THR A 77 5.46 7.59 2.02
CA THR A 77 6.61 8.20 2.69
C THR A 77 6.69 7.75 4.13
N ASP A 78 7.91 7.52 4.61
CA ASP A 78 8.18 7.20 6.01
C ASP A 78 9.61 7.63 6.39
N GLU A 79 9.86 7.83 7.69
CA GLU A 79 11.19 8.15 8.23
C GLU A 79 12.13 6.93 8.14
N PHE A 80 11.59 5.72 8.35
CA PHE A 80 12.34 4.47 8.33
C PHE A 80 11.81 3.53 7.23
N PRO A 81 12.17 3.77 5.95
CA PRO A 81 11.50 3.15 4.81
C PRO A 81 11.98 1.73 4.48
N ASP A 82 12.91 1.13 5.23
CA ASP A 82 13.52 -0.17 4.83
C ASP A 82 12.49 -1.30 4.72
N LEU A 83 11.59 -1.42 5.70
CA LEU A 83 10.50 -2.40 5.65
C LEU A 83 9.47 -2.05 4.57
N LEU A 84 9.12 -0.76 4.48
CA LEU A 84 8.21 -0.21 3.48
C LEU A 84 8.68 -0.55 2.05
N LEU A 85 9.94 -0.28 1.74
CA LEU A 85 10.57 -0.53 0.44
C LEU A 85 10.51 -2.00 0.07
N LYS A 86 10.74 -2.91 1.03
CA LYS A 86 10.62 -4.36 0.81
C LYS A 86 9.18 -4.77 0.50
N ASN A 87 8.20 -4.21 1.21
CA ASN A 87 6.78 -4.49 0.97
C ASN A 87 6.33 -3.96 -0.39
N VAL A 88 6.78 -2.76 -0.79
CA VAL A 88 6.50 -2.20 -2.12
C VAL A 88 7.14 -3.03 -3.22
N ALA A 89 8.42 -3.42 -3.08
CA ALA A 89 9.09 -4.27 -4.06
C ALA A 89 8.36 -5.62 -4.24
N SER A 90 8.04 -6.29 -3.13
CA SER A 90 7.30 -7.57 -3.13
C SER A 90 5.93 -7.45 -3.82
N PHE A 91 5.21 -6.34 -3.57
CA PHE A 91 3.94 -6.07 -4.23
C PHE A 91 4.08 -5.87 -5.74
N LEU A 92 5.11 -5.12 -6.18
CA LEU A 92 5.36 -4.88 -7.59
C LEU A 92 5.78 -6.17 -8.32
N ASP A 93 6.59 -7.03 -7.68
CA ASP A 93 6.99 -8.33 -8.24
C ASP A 93 5.80 -9.29 -8.43
N MET A 94 4.79 -9.21 -7.56
CA MET A 94 3.56 -10.01 -7.67
C MET A 94 2.58 -9.49 -8.75
N ARG A 95 2.73 -8.25 -9.21
CA ARG A 95 1.96 -7.67 -10.32
C ARG A 95 2.52 -8.23 -11.64
N ALA A 96 1.98 -9.35 -12.11
CA ALA A 96 2.33 -9.89 -13.42
C ALA A 96 2.00 -8.89 -14.56
N PRO A 97 2.76 -8.87 -15.67
CA PRO A 97 2.62 -7.87 -16.74
C PRO A 97 1.35 -8.01 -17.62
N ASP A 98 0.52 -9.03 -17.43
CA ASP A 98 -0.58 -9.38 -18.36
C ASP A 98 -1.96 -8.80 -17.99
N ASP A 99 -2.02 -7.86 -17.05
CA ASP A 99 -3.26 -7.19 -16.62
C ASP A 99 -3.71 -6.13 -17.65
N ASN A 100 -4.08 -6.58 -18.85
CA ASN A 100 -4.44 -5.73 -19.99
C ASN A 100 -5.82 -5.02 -19.85
N HIS A 101 -6.28 -4.74 -18.63
CA HIS A 101 -7.61 -4.18 -18.36
C HIS A 101 -7.67 -2.97 -17.43
N CYS A 102 -6.57 -2.56 -16.81
CA CYS A 102 -6.50 -1.28 -16.10
C CYS A 102 -5.07 -0.77 -16.23
N SER A 103 -4.88 0.45 -16.72
CA SER A 103 -3.58 1.14 -16.70
C SER A 103 -2.99 1.02 -15.29
N ALA A 104 -1.97 0.18 -15.12
CA ALA A 104 -1.40 -0.13 -13.82
C ALA A 104 -0.93 1.16 -13.16
N GLY A 105 -1.55 1.51 -12.03
CA GLY A 105 -1.16 2.69 -11.27
C GLY A 105 0.28 2.55 -10.76
N GLU A 106 1.04 3.64 -10.84
CA GLU A 106 2.41 3.70 -10.34
C GLU A 106 2.40 3.75 -8.81
N LEU A 107 3.30 3.01 -8.16
CA LEU A 107 3.50 3.04 -6.71
C LEU A 107 4.97 3.32 -6.45
N VAL A 108 5.25 4.41 -5.73
CA VAL A 108 6.59 4.88 -5.40
C VAL A 108 6.70 5.00 -3.89
N ALA A 109 7.76 4.44 -3.32
CA ALA A 109 8.12 4.63 -1.92
C ALA A 109 9.33 5.56 -1.81
N GLU A 110 9.24 6.57 -0.96
CA GLU A 110 10.31 7.53 -0.70
C GLU A 110 10.62 7.59 0.80
N GLY A 111 11.90 7.53 1.15
CA GLY A 111 12.36 7.83 2.50
C GLY A 111 12.44 9.34 2.70
N LEU A 112 11.68 9.88 3.64
CA LEU A 112 11.75 11.30 3.99
C LEU A 112 12.14 11.43 5.46
N THR A 113 13.25 12.12 5.71
CA THR A 113 13.63 12.58 7.05
C THR A 113 13.19 14.05 7.16
N TRP A 114 12.42 14.38 8.19
CA TRP A 114 11.95 15.75 8.46
C TRP A 114 12.77 16.42 9.57
#